data_AF-A0AB39SCX0-F1
#
_entry.id   AF-A0AB39SCX0-F1
#
_cell.length_a   1.000
_cell.length_b   1.000
_cell.length_c   1.000
_cell.angle_alpha   90.00
_cell.angle_beta   90.00
_cell.angle_gamma   90.00
#
_symmetry.space_group_name_H-M   'P 1'
#
loop_
_entity.id
_entity.type
_entity.pdbx_description
1 polymer ?
#
loop_
_entity_poly.entity_id
_entity_poly.type
_entity_poly.pdbx_seq_one_letter_code
_entity_poly.pdbx_strand_id
1 'polypeptide(L)'
;MLGFLLRLLPFWVREPLLIAVGSVLGVRIMYLAVRDHDRVAAGLGVVFLVFTAIRVYAVIRALRARRNPSPTASADGAAVDAAAQLQAQAGTGPRPSPDTPEKEHNPWRQAIAAVAVFGALAASVWVGPRFMPSDDNAPQAASCSDGAHEELPKAYKDTPKPVTGEELCKALYRPDLAKLLGTPGETATTVSGTNNTAPLTDGKVAQPEAEVTFDTYTVNVSATYNELSIDQYVKLMKFGDETDIKTLKVLGRPAVLSSDHTMKFEINLGSGGSGGPVEQGPLARTLSVALDRNDRGGYCEITVWSTSGALPNDSVLLNIAEKVLPRIP
;
A
#
# COMPACT_ATOMS: atom_id res chain seq x y z
N MET A 1 -16.70 10.23 -7.50
CA MET A 1 -17.55 9.53 -8.48
C MET A 1 -18.76 8.80 -7.85
N LEU A 2 -18.71 8.40 -6.57
CA LEU A 2 -19.82 7.66 -5.90
C LEU A 2 -21.10 8.49 -5.62
N GLY A 3 -20.95 9.79 -5.35
CA GLY A 3 -22.08 10.68 -5.00
C GLY A 3 -23.06 10.93 -6.14
N PHE A 4 -22.61 10.81 -7.39
CA PHE A 4 -23.44 11.00 -8.59
C PHE A 4 -24.28 9.73 -8.90
N LEU A 5 -23.67 8.55 -8.71
CA LEU A 5 -24.34 7.25 -8.82
C LEU A 5 -25.45 7.07 -7.78
N LEU A 6 -25.25 7.53 -6.54
CA LEU A 6 -26.29 7.52 -5.51
C LEU A 6 -27.47 8.44 -5.86
N ARG A 7 -27.29 9.45 -6.72
CA ARG A 7 -28.34 10.41 -7.09
C ARG A 7 -29.29 9.89 -8.18
N LEU A 8 -28.84 8.91 -8.97
CA LEU A 8 -29.64 8.24 -10.01
C LEU A 8 -30.52 7.10 -9.48
N LEU A 9 -30.24 6.59 -8.26
CA LEU A 9 -31.02 5.49 -7.70
C LEU A 9 -32.40 5.97 -7.21
N PRO A 10 -33.48 5.24 -7.55
CA PRO A 10 -34.81 5.56 -7.07
C PRO A 10 -34.81 5.61 -5.53
N PHE A 11 -35.60 6.53 -4.98
CA PHE A 11 -35.69 6.83 -3.54
C PHE A 11 -35.73 5.57 -2.65
N TRP A 12 -36.48 4.55 -3.10
CA TRP A 12 -36.70 3.28 -2.42
C TRP A 12 -35.48 2.36 -2.32
N VAL A 13 -34.43 2.59 -3.11
CA VAL A 13 -33.16 1.85 -3.04
C VAL A 13 -32.09 2.70 -2.37
N ARG A 14 -32.09 4.01 -2.63
CA ARG A 14 -31.09 4.95 -2.12
C ARG A 14 -31.15 5.13 -0.61
N GLU A 15 -32.34 5.35 -0.03
CA GLU A 15 -32.46 5.61 1.40
C GLU A 15 -32.16 4.40 2.29
N PRO A 16 -32.65 3.17 2.03
CA PRO A 16 -32.30 2.02 2.86
C PRO A 16 -30.81 1.64 2.75
N LEU A 17 -30.19 1.83 1.58
CA LEU A 17 -28.75 1.62 1.40
C LEU A 17 -27.94 2.61 2.27
N LEU A 18 -28.32 3.89 2.26
CA LEU A 18 -27.65 4.90 3.10
C LEU A 18 -27.89 4.68 4.59
N ILE A 19 -29.04 4.13 4.98
CA ILE A 19 -29.34 3.76 6.37
C ILE A 19 -28.47 2.57 6.80
N ALA A 20 -28.35 1.53 5.96
CA ALA A 20 -27.52 0.37 6.26
C ALA A 20 -26.04 0.76 6.39
N VAL A 21 -25.52 1.53 5.43
CA VAL A 21 -24.13 1.99 5.45
C VAL A 21 -23.88 2.93 6.63
N GLY A 22 -24.78 3.91 6.86
CA GLY A 22 -24.66 4.87 7.96
C GLY A 22 -24.76 4.22 9.34
N SER A 23 -25.59 3.19 9.49
CA SER A 23 -25.75 2.43 10.73
C SER A 23 -24.52 1.56 11.02
N VAL A 24 -24.03 0.81 10.03
CA VAL A 24 -22.84 -0.04 10.21
C VAL A 24 -21.60 0.80 10.50
N LEU A 25 -21.42 1.91 9.77
CA LEU A 25 -20.29 2.81 9.98
C LEU A 25 -20.39 3.54 11.32
N GLY A 26 -21.57 4.07 11.66
CA GLY A 26 -21.81 4.79 12.92
C GLY A 26 -21.65 3.91 14.16
N VAL A 27 -22.17 2.69 14.14
CA VAL A 27 -22.02 1.73 15.25
C VAL A 27 -20.57 1.30 15.40
N ARG A 28 -19.84 1.07 14.30
CA ARG A 28 -18.43 0.68 14.34
C ARG A 28 -17.53 1.80 14.86
N ILE A 29 -17.74 3.03 14.42
CA ILE A 29 -17.00 4.20 14.92
C ILE A 29 -17.29 4.42 16.40
N MET A 30 -18.54 4.26 16.83
CA MET A 30 -18.93 4.38 18.24
C MET A 30 -18.32 3.26 19.10
N TYR A 31 -18.28 2.03 18.60
CA TYR A 31 -17.64 0.90 19.29
C TYR A 31 -16.14 1.11 19.49
N LEU A 32 -15.44 1.62 18.47
CA LEU A 32 -14.03 1.97 18.58
C LEU A 32 -13.80 3.15 19.54
N ALA A 33 -14.65 4.18 19.49
CA ALA A 33 -14.57 5.32 20.39
C ALA A 33 -14.74 4.96 21.88
N VAL A 34 -15.61 3.99 22.18
CA VAL A 34 -15.81 3.46 23.54
C VAL A 34 -14.61 2.62 23.99
N ARG A 35 -13.97 1.89 23.07
CA ARG A 35 -12.80 1.05 23.37
C ARG A 35 -11.53 1.87 23.60
N ASP A 36 -11.36 2.96 22.84
CA ASP A 36 -10.11 3.74 22.82
C ASP A 36 -10.21 5.08 23.58
N HIS A 37 -11.34 5.33 24.27
CA HIS A 37 -11.63 6.58 25.00
C HIS A 37 -11.47 7.89 24.17
N ASP A 38 -11.55 7.79 22.84
CA ASP A 38 -11.41 8.93 21.95
C ASP A 38 -12.74 9.67 21.75
N ARG A 39 -12.78 10.92 22.25
CA ARG A 39 -13.95 11.79 22.22
C ARG A 39 -14.28 12.30 20.82
N VAL A 40 -13.29 12.36 19.90
CA VAL A 40 -13.50 12.84 18.54
C VAL A 40 -14.20 11.77 17.70
N ALA A 41 -13.76 10.52 17.82
CA ALA A 41 -14.43 9.38 17.20
C ALA A 41 -15.87 9.21 17.73
N ALA A 42 -16.10 9.40 19.03
CA ALA A 42 -17.44 9.37 19.62
C ALA A 42 -18.37 10.43 19.00
N GLY A 43 -17.86 11.66 18.82
CA GLY A 43 -18.61 12.75 18.18
C GLY A 43 -19.01 12.42 16.74
N LEU A 44 -18.09 11.86 15.94
CA LEU A 44 -18.37 11.44 14.56
C LEU A 44 -19.38 10.28 14.50
N GLY A 45 -19.28 9.30 15.41
CA GLY A 45 -20.24 8.20 15.51
C GLY A 45 -21.67 8.67 15.79
N VAL A 46 -21.84 9.63 16.71
CA VAL A 46 -23.14 10.25 17.00
C VAL A 46 -23.71 10.96 15.78
N VAL A 47 -22.91 11.73 15.05
CA VAL A 47 -23.36 12.46 13.85
C VAL A 47 -23.91 11.50 12.79
N PHE A 48 -23.22 10.38 12.55
CA PHE A 48 -23.70 9.36 11.61
C PHE A 48 -25.01 8.72 12.07
N LEU A 49 -25.16 8.40 13.36
CA LEU A 49 -26.38 7.81 13.89
C LEU A 49 -27.57 8.79 13.86
N VAL A 50 -27.34 10.08 14.18
CA VAL A 50 -28.36 11.13 14.10
C VAL A 50 -28.80 11.34 12.65
N PHE A 51 -27.86 11.42 11.71
CA PHE A 51 -28.20 11.53 10.29
C PHE A 51 -28.99 10.32 9.80
N THR A 52 -28.64 9.12 10.27
CA THR A 52 -29.36 7.89 9.97
C THR A 52 -30.79 7.92 10.54
N ALA A 53 -30.97 8.40 11.77
CA ALA A 53 -32.29 8.54 12.40
C ALA A 53 -33.18 9.56 11.67
N ILE A 54 -32.62 10.69 11.21
CA ILE A 54 -33.34 11.69 10.40
C ILE A 54 -33.82 11.08 9.08
N ARG A 55 -33.00 10.24 8.44
CA ARG A 55 -33.37 9.54 7.20
C ARG A 55 -34.46 8.51 7.43
N VAL A 56 -34.37 7.72 8.50
CA VAL A 56 -35.44 6.79 8.91
C VAL A 56 -36.76 7.55 9.15
N TYR A 57 -36.70 8.70 9.82
CA TYR A 57 -37.88 9.53 10.05
C TYR A 57 -38.49 10.09 8.76
N ALA A 58 -37.68 10.48 7.77
CA ALA A 58 -38.14 10.93 6.46
C ALA A 58 -38.87 9.82 5.70
N VAL A 59 -38.34 8.58 5.72
CA VAL A 59 -38.99 7.40 5.13
C VAL A 59 -40.33 7.13 5.82
N ILE A 60 -40.38 7.15 7.15
CA ILE A 60 -41.61 6.91 7.92
C ILE A 60 -42.64 8.01 7.63
N ARG A 61 -42.23 9.28 7.52
CA ARG A 61 -43.12 10.40 7.18
C ARG A 61 -43.67 10.25 5.75
N ALA A 62 -42.86 9.84 4.78
CA ALA A 62 -43.29 9.59 3.42
C ALA A 62 -44.26 8.39 3.32
N LEU A 63 -44.01 7.33 4.08
CA LEU A 63 -44.91 6.18 4.21
C LEU A 63 -46.23 6.55 4.90
N ARG A 64 -46.19 7.41 5.92
CA ARG A 64 -47.37 7.87 6.66
C ARG A 64 -48.23 8.81 5.81
N ALA A 65 -47.61 9.67 4.99
CA ALA A 65 -48.30 10.53 4.02
C ALA A 65 -49.02 9.72 2.93
N ARG A 66 -48.50 8.53 2.55
CA ARG A 66 -49.20 7.62 1.63
C ARG A 66 -50.35 6.84 2.28
N ARG A 67 -50.32 6.65 3.60
CA ARG A 67 -51.36 5.93 4.34
C ARG A 67 -52.57 6.78 4.73
N ASN A 68 -52.40 8.10 4.87
CA ASN A 68 -53.51 9.03 5.15
C ASN A 68 -53.54 10.16 4.11
N PRO A 69 -54.18 9.98 2.94
CA PRO A 69 -54.50 11.10 2.06
C PRO A 69 -55.64 11.93 2.70
N SER A 70 -55.36 13.15 3.13
CA SER A 70 -56.43 14.11 3.46
C SER A 70 -57.13 14.60 2.17
N PRO A 71 -58.44 14.91 2.19
CA PRO A 71 -59.20 15.19 0.98
C PRO A 71 -58.89 16.58 0.40
N THR A 72 -58.61 16.59 -0.91
CA THR A 72 -58.84 17.62 -1.94
C THR A 72 -58.93 19.10 -1.55
N ALA A 73 -58.11 19.92 -2.22
CA ALA A 73 -58.48 21.26 -2.66
C ALA A 73 -58.20 21.40 -4.16
N SER A 74 -59.28 21.58 -4.94
CA SER A 74 -59.31 21.94 -6.35
C SER A 74 -58.83 23.37 -6.57
N ALA A 75 -58.17 23.65 -7.72
CA ALA A 75 -58.26 24.96 -8.39
C ALA A 75 -57.76 24.86 -9.84
N ASP A 76 -58.56 25.47 -10.72
CA ASP A 76 -58.55 25.54 -12.18
C ASP A 76 -57.38 26.26 -12.85
N GLY A 77 -57.30 26.12 -14.18
CA GLY A 77 -56.68 27.12 -15.06
C GLY A 77 -56.50 26.70 -16.51
N ALA A 78 -57.55 26.82 -17.32
CA ALA A 78 -57.60 26.61 -18.78
C ALA A 78 -57.00 27.77 -19.61
N ALA A 79 -56.64 27.51 -20.88
CA ALA A 79 -56.76 28.39 -22.08
C ALA A 79 -55.82 27.96 -23.23
N VAL A 80 -56.07 27.99 -24.55
CA VAL A 80 -57.22 27.97 -25.51
C VAL A 80 -56.60 27.65 -26.91
N ASP A 81 -57.38 27.01 -27.78
CA ASP A 81 -57.19 26.64 -29.21
C ASP A 81 -56.92 27.78 -30.22
N ALA A 82 -56.42 27.44 -31.45
CA ALA A 82 -57.14 27.65 -32.73
C ALA A 82 -56.36 27.31 -34.04
N ALA A 83 -56.92 26.35 -34.82
CA ALA A 83 -57.18 26.26 -36.30
C ALA A 83 -56.06 26.51 -37.36
N ALA A 84 -55.96 25.90 -38.57
CA ALA A 84 -56.92 25.19 -39.43
C ALA A 84 -56.26 24.37 -40.60
N GLN A 85 -56.97 23.30 -41.03
CA GLN A 85 -57.26 22.77 -42.40
C GLN A 85 -56.18 22.44 -43.46
N LEU A 86 -56.17 21.17 -43.92
CA LEU A 86 -56.71 20.76 -45.25
C LEU A 86 -56.82 19.21 -45.40
N GLN A 87 -57.93 18.73 -45.97
CA GLN A 87 -58.32 17.33 -46.23
C GLN A 87 -58.06 16.87 -47.69
N ALA A 88 -57.80 15.57 -47.89
CA ALA A 88 -58.41 14.65 -48.90
C ALA A 88 -57.72 13.25 -48.83
N GLN A 89 -58.35 12.19 -48.29
CA GLN A 89 -58.99 11.02 -48.98
C GLN A 89 -58.06 10.21 -49.92
N ALA A 90 -58.01 8.86 -49.96
CA ALA A 90 -58.73 7.72 -49.36
C ALA A 90 -57.96 6.39 -49.67
N GLY A 91 -58.24 5.28 -48.96
CA GLY A 91 -58.02 3.92 -49.51
C GLY A 91 -57.50 2.78 -48.59
N THR A 92 -58.41 2.13 -47.85
CA THR A 92 -58.53 0.66 -47.58
C THR A 92 -57.36 -0.24 -47.13
N GLY A 93 -57.42 -0.70 -45.86
CA GLY A 93 -57.51 -2.14 -45.50
C GLY A 93 -56.25 -2.93 -45.09
N PRO A 94 -56.37 -4.00 -44.25
CA PRO A 94 -55.48 -4.22 -43.09
C PRO A 94 -54.79 -5.60 -42.99
N ARG A 95 -53.63 -5.68 -42.30
CA ARG A 95 -53.25 -6.71 -41.29
C ARG A 95 -51.76 -6.60 -40.88
N PRO A 96 -51.44 -6.56 -39.57
CA PRO A 96 -50.12 -6.92 -39.05
C PRO A 96 -49.97 -8.44 -38.87
N SER A 97 -48.76 -8.93 -39.06
CA SER A 97 -48.28 -10.29 -38.74
C SER A 97 -47.46 -10.26 -37.43
N PRO A 98 -47.11 -11.42 -36.85
CA PRO A 98 -47.48 -11.80 -35.49
C PRO A 98 -46.50 -11.38 -34.38
N ASP A 99 -47.06 -11.18 -33.19
CA ASP A 99 -46.34 -11.06 -31.93
C ASP A 99 -45.58 -12.34 -31.60
N THR A 100 -44.25 -12.26 -31.54
CA THR A 100 -43.45 -13.14 -30.67
C THR A 100 -43.48 -12.58 -29.25
N PRO A 101 -43.79 -13.37 -28.21
CA PRO A 101 -43.74 -12.92 -26.83
C PRO A 101 -42.29 -12.77 -26.40
N GLU A 102 -41.84 -11.52 -26.25
CA GLU A 102 -40.55 -11.21 -25.68
C GLU A 102 -40.54 -11.60 -24.19
N LYS A 103 -39.51 -12.34 -23.81
CA LYS A 103 -39.33 -12.95 -22.50
C LYS A 103 -39.08 -11.84 -21.46
N GLU A 104 -40.11 -11.48 -20.70
CA GLU A 104 -40.00 -10.51 -19.60
C GLU A 104 -38.87 -10.90 -18.63
N HIS A 105 -37.84 -10.05 -18.59
CA HIS A 105 -36.77 -10.13 -17.61
C HIS A 105 -37.32 -9.70 -16.25
N ASN A 106 -37.57 -10.68 -15.38
CA ASN A 106 -38.11 -10.44 -14.05
C ASN A 106 -37.12 -9.64 -13.17
N PRO A 107 -37.40 -8.34 -12.88
CA PRO A 107 -36.50 -7.47 -12.10
C PRO A 107 -36.27 -7.98 -10.68
N TRP A 108 -37.17 -8.83 -10.19
CA TRP A 108 -37.10 -9.43 -8.86
C TRP A 108 -35.94 -10.43 -8.70
N ARG A 109 -35.57 -11.16 -9.76
CA ARG A 109 -34.45 -12.12 -9.69
C ARG A 109 -33.10 -11.42 -9.59
N GLN A 110 -32.96 -10.25 -10.22
CA GLN A 110 -31.72 -9.47 -10.19
C GLN A 110 -31.50 -8.80 -8.82
N ALA A 111 -32.57 -8.37 -8.17
CA ALA A 111 -32.50 -7.83 -6.80
C ALA A 111 -32.07 -8.89 -5.78
N ILE A 112 -32.58 -10.13 -5.91
CA ILE A 112 -32.21 -11.23 -5.00
C ILE A 112 -30.75 -11.65 -5.22
N ALA A 113 -30.27 -11.70 -6.47
CA ALA A 113 -28.87 -12.00 -6.78
C ALA A 113 -27.91 -10.96 -6.20
N ALA A 114 -28.25 -9.67 -6.30
CA ALA A 114 -27.44 -8.60 -5.71
C ALA A 114 -27.39 -8.72 -4.17
N VAL A 115 -28.53 -8.95 -3.51
CA VAL A 115 -28.58 -9.14 -2.05
C VAL A 115 -27.79 -10.37 -1.61
N ALA A 116 -27.80 -11.46 -2.38
CA ALA A 116 -27.00 -12.64 -2.07
C ALA A 116 -25.49 -12.38 -2.17
N VAL A 117 -25.04 -11.67 -3.21
CA VAL A 117 -23.62 -11.30 -3.37
C VAL A 117 -23.16 -10.35 -2.25
N PHE A 118 -23.96 -9.34 -1.93
CA PHE A 118 -23.62 -8.42 -0.83
C PHE A 118 -23.74 -9.08 0.55
N GLY A 119 -24.66 -10.02 0.74
CA GLY A 119 -24.75 -10.85 1.94
C GLY A 119 -23.53 -11.75 2.09
N ALA A 120 -23.04 -12.34 1.00
CA ALA A 120 -21.80 -13.13 0.99
C ALA A 120 -20.56 -12.27 1.27
N LEU A 121 -20.47 -11.08 0.69
CA LEU A 121 -19.38 -10.13 0.96
C LEU A 121 -19.42 -9.59 2.41
N ALA A 122 -20.61 -9.32 2.94
CA ALA A 122 -20.77 -8.92 4.33
C ALA A 122 -20.41 -10.07 5.28
N ALA A 123 -20.81 -11.30 4.97
CA ALA A 123 -20.45 -12.48 5.74
C ALA A 123 -18.94 -12.76 5.69
N SER A 124 -18.28 -12.61 4.53
CA SER A 124 -16.82 -12.76 4.43
C SER A 124 -16.08 -11.68 5.22
N VAL A 125 -16.59 -10.44 5.24
CA VAL A 125 -16.03 -9.35 6.06
C VAL A 125 -16.30 -9.58 7.55
N TRP A 126 -17.39 -10.25 7.93
CA TRP A 126 -17.73 -10.52 9.34
C TRP A 126 -17.05 -11.78 9.90
N VAL A 127 -16.76 -12.76 9.04
CA VAL A 127 -16.12 -14.03 9.41
C VAL A 127 -14.60 -13.96 9.24
N GLY A 128 -14.09 -13.12 8.32
CA GLY A 128 -12.67 -12.91 8.07
C GLY A 128 -11.83 -12.68 9.34
N PRO A 129 -12.24 -11.84 10.30
CA PRO A 129 -11.47 -11.59 11.52
C PRO A 129 -11.41 -12.79 12.49
N ARG A 130 -12.27 -13.81 12.33
CA ARG A 130 -12.26 -15.01 13.19
C ARG A 130 -11.36 -16.13 12.64
N PHE A 131 -10.89 -15.98 11.41
CA PHE A 131 -9.95 -16.90 10.76
C PHE A 131 -8.63 -16.23 10.37
N MET A 132 -8.50 -14.93 10.65
CA MET A 132 -7.19 -14.30 10.67
C MET A 132 -6.49 -14.71 11.97
N PRO A 133 -5.21 -15.16 11.91
CA PRO A 133 -4.43 -15.33 13.11
C PRO A 133 -4.47 -14.02 13.89
N SER A 134 -4.74 -14.11 15.19
CA SER A 134 -4.65 -12.94 16.05
C SER A 134 -3.19 -12.54 16.07
N ASP A 135 -2.85 -11.44 15.39
CA ASP A 135 -1.57 -10.79 15.60
C ASP A 135 -1.59 -10.27 17.05
N ASP A 136 -0.91 -11.02 17.92
CA ASP A 136 -0.61 -10.60 19.27
C ASP A 136 0.22 -9.31 19.18
N ASN A 137 -0.40 -8.18 19.48
CA ASN A 137 0.21 -6.84 19.46
C ASN A 137 1.18 -6.61 20.63
N ALA A 138 1.97 -7.62 20.99
CA ALA A 138 3.23 -7.38 21.68
C ALA A 138 4.27 -7.00 20.61
N PRO A 139 5.15 -6.01 20.84
CA PRO A 139 6.26 -5.75 19.92
C PRO A 139 7.07 -7.04 19.80
N GLN A 140 6.88 -7.76 18.70
CA GLN A 140 7.65 -8.97 18.42
C GLN A 140 9.10 -8.52 18.27
N ALA A 141 10.01 -9.20 18.96
CA ALA A 141 11.43 -8.93 18.82
C ALA A 141 11.78 -8.98 17.34
N ALA A 142 12.35 -7.88 16.82
CA ALA A 142 12.77 -7.82 15.43
C ALA A 142 13.75 -8.97 15.19
N SER A 143 13.41 -9.86 14.26
CA SER A 143 14.18 -11.06 13.99
C SER A 143 14.38 -11.21 12.50
N CYS A 144 15.58 -11.62 12.11
CA CYS A 144 15.84 -12.16 10.78
C CYS A 144 15.03 -13.46 10.67
N SER A 145 13.80 -13.36 10.16
CA SER A 145 12.84 -14.45 10.22
C SER A 145 13.30 -15.62 9.34
N ASP A 146 13.20 -16.85 9.88
CA ASP A 146 13.28 -18.13 9.13
C ASP A 146 11.91 -18.47 8.46
N GLY A 147 11.14 -17.45 8.08
CA GLY A 147 9.75 -17.59 7.60
C GLY A 147 9.69 -18.13 6.17
N ALA A 148 9.06 -19.30 6.01
CA ALA A 148 8.79 -20.03 4.77
C ALA A 148 9.76 -19.71 3.62
N HIS A 149 10.79 -20.53 3.44
CA HIS A 149 11.75 -20.44 2.33
C HIS A 149 11.04 -20.14 1.01
N GLU A 150 10.94 -18.86 0.65
CA GLU A 150 10.52 -18.45 -0.67
C GLU A 150 11.53 -19.02 -1.64
N GLU A 151 11.04 -19.61 -2.73
CA GLU A 151 11.93 -20.22 -3.69
C GLU A 151 12.87 -19.14 -4.25
N LEU A 152 14.18 -19.36 -4.08
CA LEU A 152 15.19 -18.39 -4.51
C LEU A 152 15.02 -18.08 -6.01
N PRO A 153 15.09 -16.80 -6.41
CA PRO A 153 15.06 -16.43 -7.82
C PRO A 153 16.12 -17.17 -8.62
N LYS A 154 15.84 -17.48 -9.90
CA LYS A 154 16.78 -18.22 -10.78
C LYS A 154 18.18 -17.61 -10.82
N ALA A 155 18.29 -16.28 -10.72
CA ALA A 155 19.56 -15.56 -10.67
C ALA A 155 20.52 -16.07 -9.57
N TYR A 156 20.00 -16.58 -8.45
CA TYR A 156 20.81 -17.16 -7.37
C TYR A 156 21.40 -18.54 -7.74
N LYS A 157 20.86 -19.23 -8.74
CA LYS A 157 21.43 -20.49 -9.24
C LYS A 157 22.58 -20.21 -10.21
N ASP A 158 22.49 -19.10 -10.95
CA ASP A 158 23.47 -18.71 -11.96
C ASP A 158 24.61 -17.85 -11.39
N THR A 159 24.38 -17.19 -10.25
CA THR A 159 25.40 -16.38 -9.55
C THR A 159 26.35 -17.30 -8.77
N PRO A 160 27.68 -17.20 -8.94
CA PRO A 160 28.62 -18.01 -8.18
C PRO A 160 28.63 -17.65 -6.70
N LYS A 161 28.27 -18.61 -5.83
CA LYS A 161 28.24 -18.46 -4.35
C LYS A 161 27.50 -17.18 -3.90
N PRO A 162 26.20 -17.05 -4.25
CA PRO A 162 25.43 -15.92 -3.79
C PRO A 162 25.08 -16.11 -2.33
N VAL A 163 25.17 -15.03 -1.57
CA VAL A 163 24.61 -14.99 -0.21
C VAL A 163 23.13 -14.63 -0.30
N THR A 164 22.38 -14.96 0.74
CA THR A 164 20.96 -14.65 0.86
C THR A 164 20.75 -13.43 1.75
N GLY A 165 19.60 -12.77 1.61
CA GLY A 165 19.19 -11.68 2.50
C GLY A 165 19.10 -12.12 3.96
N GLU A 166 18.77 -13.39 4.21
CA GLU A 166 18.76 -13.98 5.56
C GLU A 166 20.17 -14.08 6.14
N GLU A 167 21.14 -14.56 5.36
CA GLU A 167 22.55 -14.63 5.78
C GLU A 167 23.13 -13.24 6.03
N LEU A 168 22.82 -12.26 5.16
CA LEU A 168 23.20 -10.86 5.38
C LEU A 168 22.55 -10.29 6.64
N CYS A 169 21.27 -10.57 6.87
CA CYS A 169 20.55 -10.12 8.05
C CYS A 169 21.17 -10.70 9.33
N LYS A 170 21.46 -12.01 9.35
CA LYS A 170 22.12 -12.66 10.49
C LYS A 170 23.55 -12.15 10.72
N ALA A 171 24.26 -11.79 9.65
CA ALA A 171 25.58 -11.17 9.77
C ALA A 171 25.51 -9.74 10.34
N LEU A 172 24.50 -8.95 9.93
CA LEU A 172 24.31 -7.56 10.31
C LEU A 172 23.65 -7.39 11.69
N TYR A 173 22.51 -8.04 11.94
CA TYR A 173 21.72 -7.88 13.16
C TYR A 173 22.41 -8.56 14.35
N ARG A 174 23.25 -7.78 15.01
CA ARG A 174 24.10 -8.20 16.12
C ARG A 174 23.82 -7.39 17.39
N PRO A 175 24.04 -7.96 18.59
CA PRO A 175 23.81 -7.25 19.84
C PRO A 175 24.73 -6.05 20.05
N ASP A 176 25.89 -6.00 19.37
CA ASP A 176 26.83 -4.89 19.43
C ASP A 176 26.58 -3.80 18.36
N LEU A 177 25.63 -3.98 17.44
CA LEU A 177 25.42 -3.05 16.32
C LEU A 177 25.07 -1.63 16.79
N ALA A 178 24.12 -1.49 17.72
CA ALA A 178 23.74 -0.20 18.28
C ALA A 178 24.94 0.50 18.97
N LYS A 179 25.79 -0.27 19.65
CA LYS A 179 27.03 0.25 20.25
C LYS A 179 28.03 0.71 19.20
N LEU A 180 28.16 -0.01 18.08
CA LEU A 180 29.04 0.39 16.97
C LEU A 180 28.58 1.71 16.33
N LEU A 181 27.26 1.94 16.27
CA LEU A 181 26.64 3.17 15.79
C LEU A 181 26.76 4.35 16.77
N GLY A 182 27.28 4.11 17.99
CA GLY A 182 27.35 5.14 19.03
C GLY A 182 26.05 5.34 19.79
N THR A 183 25.06 4.46 19.61
CA THR A 183 23.74 4.51 20.25
C THR A 183 23.47 3.25 21.09
N PRO A 184 24.32 2.90 22.07
CA PRO A 184 24.26 1.61 22.79
C PRO A 184 22.96 1.33 23.58
N GLY A 185 22.08 2.32 23.75
CA GLY A 185 20.77 2.14 24.39
C GLY A 185 19.62 1.90 23.41
N GLU A 186 19.85 2.02 22.10
CA GLU A 186 18.82 1.82 21.09
C GLU A 186 18.60 0.32 20.82
N THR A 187 17.34 -0.02 20.57
CA THR A 187 16.94 -1.34 20.10
C THR A 187 16.46 -1.21 18.67
N ALA A 188 16.76 -2.22 17.83
CA ALA A 188 16.28 -2.21 16.45
C ALA A 188 14.75 -2.24 16.43
N THR A 189 14.15 -1.31 15.69
CA THR A 189 12.71 -1.20 15.48
C THR A 189 12.24 -2.13 14.36
N THR A 190 13.04 -2.24 13.30
CA THR A 190 12.80 -3.18 12.19
C THR A 190 14.08 -3.89 11.78
N VAL A 191 13.94 -5.14 11.40
CA VAL A 191 15.01 -5.99 10.90
C VAL A 191 14.45 -6.75 9.71
N SER A 192 15.11 -6.69 8.56
CA SER A 192 14.66 -7.37 7.35
C SER A 192 15.83 -7.87 6.50
N GLY A 193 15.57 -8.91 5.71
CA GLY A 193 16.47 -9.44 4.70
C GLY A 193 15.66 -9.81 3.46
N THR A 194 16.19 -9.53 2.27
CA THR A 194 15.52 -9.78 1.00
C THR A 194 16.46 -10.48 0.02
N ASN A 195 15.90 -11.33 -0.85
CA ASN A 195 16.62 -12.02 -1.91
C ASN A 195 16.36 -11.34 -3.27
N ASN A 196 16.61 -10.03 -3.35
CA ASN A 196 16.37 -9.26 -4.56
C ASN A 196 17.32 -9.65 -5.70
N THR A 197 17.06 -9.09 -6.89
CA THR A 197 17.87 -9.29 -8.10
C THR A 197 18.06 -7.98 -8.84
N ALA A 198 19.26 -7.74 -9.35
CA ALA A 198 19.57 -6.59 -10.21
C ALA A 198 19.60 -6.99 -11.69
N PRO A 199 19.22 -6.09 -12.62
CA PRO A 199 19.49 -6.29 -14.04
C PRO A 199 20.98 -6.13 -14.36
N LEU A 200 21.50 -6.98 -15.24
CA LEU A 200 22.83 -6.89 -15.85
C LEU A 200 22.68 -7.14 -17.37
N THR A 201 23.66 -6.77 -18.18
CA THR A 201 23.60 -6.91 -19.65
C THR A 201 23.20 -8.32 -20.11
N ASP A 202 23.65 -9.34 -19.38
CA ASP A 202 23.40 -10.76 -19.70
C ASP A 202 22.25 -11.40 -18.90
N GLY A 203 21.43 -10.59 -18.21
CA GLY A 203 20.24 -11.06 -17.53
C GLY A 203 20.01 -10.42 -16.17
N LYS A 204 19.76 -11.24 -15.15
CA LYS A 204 19.62 -10.79 -13.76
C LYS A 204 20.66 -11.48 -12.89
N VAL A 205 21.22 -10.74 -11.95
CA VAL A 205 22.14 -11.25 -10.93
C VAL A 205 21.50 -11.16 -9.56
N ALA A 206 21.96 -11.99 -8.63
CA ALA A 206 21.54 -11.86 -7.23
C ALA A 206 21.92 -10.48 -6.69
N GLN A 207 21.04 -9.89 -5.89
CA GLN A 207 21.29 -8.65 -5.14
C GLN A 207 20.61 -8.78 -3.77
N PRO A 208 21.12 -9.64 -2.89
CA PRO A 208 20.59 -9.77 -1.54
C PRO A 208 20.84 -8.48 -0.76
N GLU A 209 19.89 -8.14 0.10
CA GLU A 209 19.97 -6.96 0.97
C GLU A 209 19.47 -7.32 2.36
N ALA A 210 20.02 -6.66 3.38
CA ALA A 210 19.53 -6.70 4.74
C ALA A 210 19.54 -5.30 5.34
N GLU A 211 18.51 -4.99 6.12
CA GLU A 211 18.33 -3.69 6.75
C GLU A 211 18.00 -3.85 8.23
N VAL A 212 18.68 -3.05 9.05
CA VAL A 212 18.39 -2.90 10.47
C VAL A 212 18.18 -1.43 10.78
N THR A 213 17.00 -1.11 11.29
CA THR A 213 16.59 0.25 11.61
C THR A 213 16.60 0.44 13.12
N PHE A 214 17.21 1.52 13.56
CA PHE A 214 17.12 2.06 14.91
C PHE A 214 16.45 3.43 14.85
N ASP A 215 16.14 4.01 16.01
CA ASP A 215 15.52 5.33 16.09
C ASP A 215 16.40 6.42 15.46
N THR A 216 17.72 6.34 15.63
CA THR A 216 18.65 7.32 15.08
C THR A 216 19.15 6.94 13.68
N TYR A 217 19.59 5.70 13.50
CA TYR A 217 20.27 5.26 12.28
C TYR A 217 19.59 4.05 11.65
N THR A 218 19.63 4.01 10.32
CA THR A 218 19.36 2.79 9.55
C THR A 218 20.67 2.29 8.96
N VAL A 219 20.89 0.98 9.04
CA VAL A 219 22.04 0.30 8.44
C VAL A 219 21.53 -0.70 7.42
N ASN A 220 21.99 -0.56 6.18
CA ASN A 220 21.75 -1.51 5.11
C ASN A 220 23.06 -2.21 4.74
N VAL A 221 22.98 -3.50 4.47
CA VAL A 221 24.07 -4.28 3.87
C VAL A 221 23.53 -4.97 2.63
N SER A 222 24.23 -4.80 1.51
CA SER A 222 23.89 -5.47 0.25
C SER A 222 25.11 -6.20 -0.32
N ALA A 223 24.88 -7.19 -1.17
CA ALA A 223 25.93 -7.78 -1.99
C ALA A 223 25.56 -7.69 -3.47
N THR A 224 26.48 -7.20 -4.29
CA THR A 224 26.30 -7.00 -5.73
C THR A 224 27.30 -7.85 -6.51
N TYR A 225 26.80 -8.60 -7.49
CA TYR A 225 27.57 -9.55 -8.30
C TYR A 225 27.60 -9.13 -9.78
N ASN A 226 28.14 -7.94 -10.05
CA ASN A 226 28.12 -7.29 -11.36
C ASN A 226 29.46 -7.33 -12.11
N GLU A 227 30.42 -8.13 -11.64
CA GLU A 227 31.77 -8.26 -12.19
C GLU A 227 32.59 -6.94 -12.21
N LEU A 228 32.09 -5.86 -11.61
CA LEU A 228 32.81 -4.59 -11.52
C LEU A 228 33.79 -4.61 -10.34
N SER A 229 35.06 -4.35 -10.63
CA SER A 229 36.07 -4.16 -9.60
C SER A 229 35.86 -2.82 -8.87
N ILE A 230 36.35 -2.68 -7.64
CA ILE A 230 36.28 -1.42 -6.89
C ILE A 230 36.94 -0.27 -7.66
N ASP A 231 38.09 -0.52 -8.30
CA ASP A 231 38.76 0.48 -9.15
C ASP A 231 37.92 0.92 -10.35
N GLN A 232 37.15 0.01 -10.95
CA GLN A 232 36.20 0.35 -12.01
C GLN A 232 35.02 1.13 -11.46
N TYR A 233 34.48 0.72 -10.31
CA TYR A 233 33.36 1.39 -9.67
C TYR A 233 33.72 2.83 -9.27
N VAL A 234 34.91 3.07 -8.71
CA VAL A 234 35.45 4.41 -8.42
C VAL A 234 35.56 5.28 -9.67
N LYS A 235 35.85 4.70 -10.84
CA LYS A 235 35.85 5.46 -12.10
C LYS A 235 34.44 5.85 -12.52
N LEU A 236 33.44 5.00 -12.28
CA LEU A 236 32.04 5.29 -12.57
C LEU A 236 31.50 6.41 -11.67
N MET A 237 31.85 6.42 -10.39
CA MET A 237 31.47 7.51 -9.45
C MET A 237 31.95 8.90 -9.89
N LYS A 238 32.95 9.01 -10.77
CA LYS A 238 33.37 10.31 -11.32
C LYS A 238 32.36 10.94 -12.28
N PHE A 239 31.42 10.14 -12.76
CA PHE A 239 30.35 10.57 -13.66
C PHE A 239 28.99 10.68 -12.94
N GLY A 240 28.90 10.19 -11.71
CA GLY A 240 27.70 10.29 -10.88
C GLY A 240 27.75 11.49 -9.93
N ASP A 241 26.77 11.56 -9.04
CA ASP A 241 26.61 12.64 -8.06
C ASP A 241 27.21 12.28 -6.69
N GLU A 242 27.88 11.12 -6.57
CA GLU A 242 28.49 10.68 -5.32
C GLU A 242 29.62 11.62 -4.87
N THR A 243 29.63 11.92 -3.58
CA THR A 243 30.59 12.84 -2.95
C THR A 243 31.46 12.13 -1.92
N ASP A 244 32.47 12.84 -1.39
CA ASP A 244 33.35 12.35 -0.32
C ASP A 244 34.00 10.98 -0.58
N ILE A 245 34.39 10.76 -1.85
CA ILE A 245 34.96 9.51 -2.34
C ILE A 245 36.37 9.32 -1.75
N LYS A 246 36.58 8.22 -1.02
CA LYS A 246 37.89 7.84 -0.45
C LYS A 246 38.16 6.37 -0.66
N THR A 247 39.26 6.05 -1.34
CA THR A 247 39.70 4.65 -1.51
C THR A 247 40.55 4.20 -0.32
N LEU A 248 40.39 2.93 0.06
CA LEU A 248 41.05 2.33 1.20
C LEU A 248 41.09 0.80 1.08
N LYS A 249 41.51 0.12 2.15
CA LYS A 249 41.43 -1.33 2.27
C LYS A 249 40.73 -1.73 3.55
N VAL A 250 39.89 -2.75 3.47
CA VAL A 250 39.19 -3.34 4.61
C VAL A 250 39.45 -4.84 4.61
N LEU A 251 40.00 -5.39 5.70
CA LEU A 251 40.37 -6.81 5.81
C LEU A 251 41.27 -7.32 4.66
N GLY A 252 42.11 -6.42 4.11
CA GLY A 252 42.99 -6.69 2.99
C GLY A 252 42.32 -6.68 1.61
N ARG A 253 41.03 -6.31 1.53
CA ARG A 253 40.26 -6.17 0.28
C ARG A 253 40.22 -4.69 -0.15
N PRO A 254 40.27 -4.39 -1.45
CA PRO A 254 39.98 -3.04 -1.94
C PRO A 254 38.61 -2.55 -1.50
N ALA A 255 38.50 -1.27 -1.17
CA ALA A 255 37.25 -0.66 -0.73
C ALA A 255 37.21 0.84 -1.06
N VAL A 256 36.00 1.39 -1.12
CA VAL A 256 35.74 2.81 -1.31
C VAL A 256 34.66 3.27 -0.33
N LEU A 257 34.86 4.44 0.27
CA LEU A 257 33.83 5.19 0.97
C LEU A 257 33.27 6.26 0.03
N SER A 258 31.95 6.45 0.03
CA SER A 258 31.25 7.50 -0.71
C SER A 258 30.03 7.99 0.07
N SER A 259 29.51 9.16 -0.29
CA SER A 259 28.27 9.71 0.26
C SER A 259 27.31 10.04 -0.88
N ASP A 260 26.05 9.63 -0.76
CA ASP A 260 24.99 9.94 -1.73
C ASP A 260 23.62 10.04 -1.04
N HIS A 261 22.67 10.74 -1.66
CA HIS A 261 21.32 10.90 -1.14
C HIS A 261 20.52 9.61 -1.30
N THR A 262 19.85 9.18 -0.22
CA THR A 262 18.82 8.14 -0.32
C THR A 262 17.65 8.62 -1.19
N MET A 263 16.84 7.70 -1.70
CA MET A 263 15.61 8.05 -2.44
C MET A 263 14.42 8.09 -1.48
N LYS A 264 13.61 9.15 -1.54
CA LYS A 264 12.37 9.28 -0.78
C LYS A 264 11.17 9.09 -1.71
N PHE A 265 10.35 8.08 -1.41
CA PHE A 265 9.12 7.79 -2.14
C PHE A 265 7.91 8.25 -1.32
N GLU A 266 7.03 9.05 -1.93
CA GLU A 266 5.75 9.45 -1.32
C GLU A 266 4.59 8.66 -1.95
N ILE A 267 4.05 7.71 -1.19
CA ILE A 267 2.92 6.88 -1.61
C ILE A 267 1.63 7.51 -1.09
N ASN A 268 0.95 8.27 -1.95
CA ASN A 268 -0.37 8.84 -1.67
C ASN A 268 -1.46 7.77 -1.87
N LEU A 269 -1.96 7.17 -0.79
CA LEU A 269 -3.05 6.17 -0.80
C LEU A 269 -4.46 6.79 -1.01
N GLY A 270 -4.55 8.00 -1.55
CA GLY A 270 -5.80 8.63 -1.97
C GLY A 270 -6.34 8.02 -3.27
N SER A 271 -7.66 8.01 -3.45
CA SER A 271 -8.34 7.42 -4.61
C SER A 271 -7.93 8.09 -5.93
N GLY A 272 -6.90 7.58 -6.59
CA GLY A 272 -6.36 8.06 -7.87
C GLY A 272 -4.84 8.20 -7.95
N GLY A 273 -4.08 7.71 -6.96
CA GLY A 273 -2.65 7.97 -6.81
C GLY A 273 -1.76 7.49 -7.97
N SER A 274 -1.25 8.45 -8.75
CA SER A 274 0.16 8.41 -9.15
C SER A 274 0.96 8.85 -7.93
N GLY A 275 1.94 8.05 -7.50
CA GLY A 275 2.89 8.47 -6.46
C GLY A 275 3.50 9.84 -6.81
N GLY A 276 3.85 10.61 -5.78
CA GLY A 276 4.57 11.86 -5.98
C GLY A 276 5.92 11.63 -6.67
N PRO A 277 6.57 12.68 -7.22
CA PRO A 277 7.91 12.54 -7.76
C PRO A 277 8.85 11.97 -6.69
N VAL A 278 9.85 11.17 -7.12
CA VAL A 278 10.89 10.68 -6.21
C VAL A 278 11.69 11.89 -5.73
N GLU A 279 11.65 12.14 -4.43
CA GLU A 279 12.41 13.22 -3.80
C GLU A 279 13.78 12.71 -3.34
N GLN A 280 14.75 13.62 -3.19
CA GLN A 280 15.99 13.30 -2.51
C GLN A 280 15.72 13.12 -1.00
N GLY A 281 16.08 11.96 -0.50
CA GLY A 281 16.10 11.63 0.92
C GLY A 281 17.39 12.12 1.61
N PRO A 282 17.55 11.78 2.90
CA PRO A 282 18.76 12.13 3.65
C PRO A 282 20.03 11.56 3.00
N LEU A 283 21.14 12.25 3.21
CA LEU A 283 22.47 11.80 2.81
C LEU A 283 22.83 10.52 3.57
N ALA A 284 23.35 9.54 2.86
CA ALA A 284 23.88 8.29 3.39
C ALA A 284 25.40 8.25 3.25
N ARG A 285 26.05 7.52 4.17
CA ARG A 285 27.46 7.17 4.05
C ARG A 285 27.56 5.70 3.68
N THR A 286 28.30 5.38 2.63
CA THR A 286 28.43 4.03 2.08
C THR A 286 29.88 3.58 2.07
N LEU A 287 30.12 2.33 2.45
CA LEU A 287 31.39 1.64 2.31
C LEU A 287 31.18 0.43 1.40
N SER A 288 31.72 0.48 0.19
CA SER A 288 31.73 -0.64 -0.75
C SER A 288 33.07 -1.39 -0.63
N VAL A 289 33.02 -2.68 -0.34
CA VAL A 289 34.20 -3.54 -0.15
C VAL A 289 34.15 -4.68 -1.16
N ALA A 290 35.25 -4.92 -1.86
CA ALA A 290 35.34 -6.03 -2.81
C ALA A 290 34.96 -7.38 -2.16
N LEU A 291 34.29 -8.25 -2.93
CA LEU A 291 33.91 -9.58 -2.43
C LEU A 291 35.13 -10.45 -2.09
N ASP A 292 36.25 -10.25 -2.79
CA ASP A 292 37.51 -10.94 -2.51
C ASP A 292 38.73 -10.02 -2.56
N ARG A 293 39.88 -10.53 -2.09
CA ARG A 293 41.13 -9.77 -1.99
C ARG A 293 41.75 -9.39 -3.34
N ASN A 294 41.40 -10.11 -4.39
CA ASN A 294 41.91 -9.90 -5.73
C ASN A 294 41.01 -8.96 -6.54
N ASP A 295 39.86 -8.55 -5.97
CA ASP A 295 38.91 -7.62 -6.60
C ASP A 295 38.49 -8.08 -8.01
N ARG A 296 38.12 -9.36 -8.11
CA ARG A 296 37.71 -9.99 -9.38
C ARG A 296 36.33 -9.53 -9.87
N GLY A 297 35.70 -8.62 -9.16
CA GLY A 297 34.39 -8.07 -9.49
C GLY A 297 33.33 -8.35 -8.43
N GLY A 298 32.39 -7.43 -8.33
CA GLY A 298 31.36 -7.42 -7.30
C GLY A 298 31.87 -6.90 -5.95
N TYR A 299 30.93 -6.45 -5.14
CA TYR A 299 31.23 -5.82 -3.85
C TYR A 299 30.09 -6.04 -2.85
N CYS A 300 30.42 -5.94 -1.57
CA CYS A 300 29.48 -5.83 -0.48
C CYS A 300 29.44 -4.38 -0.02
N GLU A 301 28.25 -3.81 0.07
CA GLU A 301 28.05 -2.44 0.51
C GLU A 301 27.46 -2.40 1.92
N ILE A 302 27.96 -1.46 2.71
CA ILE A 302 27.45 -1.13 4.03
C ILE A 302 27.09 0.34 4.01
N THR A 303 25.81 0.62 4.08
CA THR A 303 25.26 1.97 3.96
C THR A 303 24.60 2.35 5.27
N VAL A 304 24.91 3.53 5.78
CA VAL A 304 24.36 4.06 7.03
C VAL A 304 23.82 5.46 6.80
N TRP A 305 22.58 5.70 7.20
CA TRP A 305 21.94 7.00 7.13
C TRP A 305 21.07 7.26 8.35
N SER A 306 20.73 8.52 8.59
CA SER A 306 19.76 8.93 9.60
C SER A 306 18.63 9.73 8.96
N THR A 307 17.46 9.72 9.60
CA THR A 307 16.33 10.57 9.20
C THR A 307 16.64 12.07 9.36
N SER A 308 17.58 12.41 10.24
CA SER A 308 18.08 13.78 10.44
C SER A 308 19.12 14.24 9.42
N GLY A 309 19.63 13.33 8.56
CA GLY A 309 20.72 13.61 7.62
C GLY A 309 22.11 13.68 8.26
N ALA A 310 22.24 13.33 9.53
CA ALA A 310 23.52 13.24 10.22
C ALA A 310 24.28 11.98 9.76
N LEU A 311 25.47 12.17 9.19
CA LEU A 311 26.32 11.05 8.77
C LEU A 311 27.12 10.49 9.96
N PRO A 312 27.29 9.16 10.04
CA PRO A 312 28.24 8.57 10.98
C PRO A 312 29.68 8.87 10.55
N ASN A 313 30.62 8.71 11.48
CA ASN A 313 32.04 8.78 11.17
C ASN A 313 32.47 7.58 10.30
N ASP A 314 33.41 7.78 9.36
CA ASP A 314 33.99 6.71 8.54
C ASP A 314 34.42 5.48 9.37
N SER A 315 34.98 5.69 10.57
CA SER A 315 35.38 4.61 11.49
C SER A 315 34.23 3.71 11.95
N VAL A 316 32.99 4.22 12.01
CA VAL A 316 31.80 3.41 12.33
C VAL A 316 31.57 2.38 11.24
N LEU A 317 31.61 2.78 9.96
CA LEU A 317 31.45 1.85 8.84
C LEU A 317 32.58 0.82 8.80
N LEU A 318 33.82 1.23 9.08
CA LEU A 318 34.96 0.30 9.17
C LEU A 318 34.76 -0.73 10.28
N ASN A 319 34.37 -0.28 11.47
CA ASN A 319 34.13 -1.17 12.60
C ASN A 319 32.96 -2.14 12.34
N ILE A 320 31.90 -1.68 11.66
CA ILE A 320 30.80 -2.56 11.22
C ILE A 320 31.33 -3.57 10.21
N ALA A 321 32.07 -3.14 9.18
CA ALA A 321 32.63 -4.02 8.16
C ALA A 321 33.53 -5.11 8.73
N GLU A 322 34.42 -4.76 9.67
CA GLU A 322 35.29 -5.71 10.35
C GLU A 322 34.53 -6.79 11.15
N LYS A 323 33.30 -6.49 11.58
CA LYS A 323 32.46 -7.42 12.36
C LYS A 323 31.46 -8.18 11.51
N VAL A 324 30.95 -7.57 10.44
CA VAL A 324 29.90 -8.13 9.57
C VAL A 324 30.52 -8.96 8.45
N LEU A 325 31.51 -8.44 7.71
CA LEU A 325 32.06 -9.13 6.54
C LEU A 325 32.62 -10.54 6.83
N PRO A 326 33.29 -10.82 7.97
CA PRO A 326 33.76 -12.17 8.27
C PRO A 326 32.64 -13.18 8.58
N ARG A 327 31.39 -12.72 8.78
CA ARG A 327 30.22 -13.58 9.07
C ARG A 327 29.38 -13.85 7.83
N ILE A 328 29.65 -13.17 6.72
CA ILE A 328 29.03 -13.42 5.44
C ILE A 328 29.68 -14.69 4.85
N PRO A 329 28.90 -15.74 4.53
CA PRO A 329 29.41 -17.07 4.16
C PRO A 329 30.18 -17.14 2.84
#